data_AF-A0A7W7D942-F1
#
_entry.id   AF-A0A7W7D942-F1
#
_cell.length_a   1.000
_cell.length_b   1.000
_cell.length_c   1.000
_cell.angle_alpha   90.00
_cell.angle_beta   90.00
_cell.angle_gamma   90.00
#
_symmetry.space_group_name_H-M   'P 1'
#
loop_
_entity.id
_entity.type
_entity.pdbx_description
1 polymer ?
#
loop_
_entity_poly.entity_id
_entity_poly.type
_entity_poly.pdbx_seq_one_letter_code
_entity_poly.pdbx_strand_id
1 'polypeptide(L)'
;MSEQALTMQVRVRDRSAEPPRGVGPVNPVVCTVEISTRCPVCDGPRGVPGNLNQVDDGARYSVDVWENPCGHVDYYADVVKEAARALDRKGASS
;
A
#
# COMPACT_ATOMS: atom_id res chain seq x y z
N MET A 1 -12.96 -9.98 -23.54
CA MET A 1 -11.50 -9.93 -23.33
C MET A 1 -11.30 -9.59 -21.87
N SER A 2 -10.91 -10.56 -21.05
CA SER A 2 -10.78 -10.34 -19.61
C SER A 2 -9.59 -9.41 -19.38
N GLU A 3 -9.89 -8.18 -19.00
CA GLU A 3 -8.93 -7.20 -18.53
C GLU A 3 -8.39 -7.74 -17.19
N GLN A 4 -7.38 -8.60 -17.27
CA GLN A 4 -6.64 -8.99 -16.09
C GLN A 4 -5.96 -7.71 -15.61
N ALA A 5 -6.54 -7.08 -14.59
CA ALA A 5 -5.93 -5.94 -13.92
C ALA A 5 -4.54 -6.41 -13.48
N LEU A 6 -3.50 -5.89 -14.15
CA LEU A 6 -2.12 -6.14 -13.77
C LEU A 6 -1.97 -5.61 -12.35
N THR A 7 -1.73 -6.49 -11.39
CA THR A 7 -1.47 -6.13 -10.00
C THR A 7 0.03 -6.12 -9.73
N MET A 8 0.43 -5.36 -8.71
CA MET A 8 1.79 -5.31 -8.17
C MET A 8 1.77 -5.46 -6.66
N GLN A 9 2.83 -6.02 -6.10
CA GLN A 9 3.01 -6.14 -4.66
C GLN A 9 3.84 -4.96 -4.14
N VAL A 10 3.36 -4.33 -3.08
CA VAL A 10 4.02 -3.19 -2.42
C VAL A 10 4.02 -3.39 -0.91
N ARG A 11 5.09 -2.96 -0.24
CA ARG A 11 5.19 -2.92 1.21
C ARG A 11 4.80 -1.54 1.71
N VAL A 12 3.74 -1.46 2.50
CA VAL A 12 3.25 -0.18 3.04
C VAL A 12 3.14 -0.24 4.55
N ARG A 13 3.24 0.92 5.19
CA ARG A 13 2.98 1.06 6.61
C ARG A 13 1.49 1.15 6.85
N ASP A 14 0.94 0.22 7.62
CA ASP A 14 -0.45 0.26 8.04
C ASP A 14 -0.58 0.96 9.40
N ARG A 15 -0.87 2.26 9.34
CA ARG A 15 -1.08 3.08 10.54
C ARG A 15 -2.36 2.75 11.29
N SER A 16 -3.31 2.07 10.65
CA SER A 16 -4.57 1.69 11.29
C SER A 16 -4.40 0.47 12.21
N ALA A 17 -3.39 -0.36 11.94
CA ALA A 17 -3.00 -1.49 12.76
C ALA A 17 -2.06 -1.11 13.93
N GLU A 18 -1.57 0.13 13.97
CA GLU A 18 -0.69 0.62 15.04
C GLU A 18 -1.50 1.00 16.29
N PRO A 19 -0.97 0.77 17.51
CA PRO A 19 -1.64 1.16 18.74
C PRO A 19 -1.79 2.69 18.84
N PRO A 20 -2.77 3.20 19.61
CA PRO A 20 -2.93 4.62 19.85
C PRO A 20 -1.66 5.27 20.38
N ARG A 21 -1.40 6.52 19.98
CA ARG A 21 -0.25 7.29 20.50
C ARG A 21 -0.27 7.31 22.03
N GLY A 22 0.87 6.99 22.65
CA GLY A 22 1.05 7.02 24.10
C GLY A 22 1.01 5.65 24.79
N VAL A 23 0.85 4.55 24.06
CA VAL A 23 0.89 3.18 24.61
C VAL A 23 2.18 2.47 24.19
N GLY A 24 3.29 2.76 24.90
CA GLY A 24 4.56 2.05 24.74
C GLY A 24 5.28 2.27 23.39
N PRO A 25 6.36 1.51 23.11
CA PRO A 25 7.09 1.61 21.85
C PRO A 25 6.18 1.21 20.69
N VAL A 26 5.91 2.16 19.80
CA VAL A 26 5.09 1.94 18.62
C VAL A 26 5.98 1.33 17.54
N ASN A 27 6.00 0.00 17.45
CA ASN A 27 6.66 -0.64 16.32
C ASN A 27 5.80 -0.45 15.06
N PRO A 28 6.35 0.17 13.99
CA PRO A 28 5.61 0.38 12.76
C PRO A 28 5.16 -0.95 12.16
N VAL A 29 3.85 -1.08 11.93
CA VAL A 29 3.29 -2.25 11.26
C VAL A 29 3.47 -2.08 9.75
N VAL A 30 4.34 -2.90 9.15
CA VAL A 30 4.54 -2.94 7.71
C VAL A 30 3.91 -4.22 7.16
N CYS A 31 3.06 -4.09 6.15
CA CYS A 31 2.44 -5.21 5.47
C CYS A 31 2.71 -5.15 3.96
N THR A 32 2.81 -6.33 3.35
CA THR A 32 2.86 -6.47 1.88
C THR A 32 1.45 -6.63 1.36
N VAL A 33 1.05 -5.78 0.43
CA VAL A 33 -0.29 -5.79 -0.17
C VAL A 33 -0.21 -5.83 -1.70
N GLU A 34 -1.23 -6.41 -2.32
CA GLU A 34 -1.37 -6.47 -3.77
C GLU A 34 -2.37 -5.40 -4.24
N ILE A 35 -1.92 -4.51 -5.14
CA ILE A 35 -2.71 -3.40 -5.68
C ILE A 35 -2.64 -3.35 -7.20
N SER A 36 -3.54 -2.59 -7.84
CA SER A 36 -3.50 -2.36 -9.28
C SER A 36 -2.24 -1.61 -9.70
N THR A 37 -1.69 -1.91 -10.88
CA THR A 37 -0.65 -1.10 -11.55
C THR A 37 -1.20 0.20 -12.14
N ARG A 38 -2.51 0.45 -12.01
CA ARG A 38 -3.21 1.65 -12.49
C ARG A 38 -3.64 2.54 -11.33
N CYS A 39 -3.58 3.84 -11.54
CA CYS A 39 -4.01 4.85 -10.60
C CYS A 39 -5.55 4.77 -10.43
N PRO A 40 -6.08 4.66 -9.20
CA PRO A 40 -7.52 4.52 -8.97
C PRO A 40 -8.30 5.80 -9.31
N VAL A 41 -7.62 6.94 -9.49
CA VAL A 41 -8.23 8.25 -9.80
C VAL A 41 -8.37 8.48 -11.29
N CYS A 42 -7.32 8.18 -12.08
CA CYS A 42 -7.27 8.52 -13.51
C CYS A 42 -6.97 7.34 -14.43
N ASP A 43 -6.87 6.12 -13.88
CA ASP A 43 -6.51 4.88 -14.56
C ASP A 43 -5.14 4.88 -15.28
N GLY A 44 -4.35 5.93 -15.07
CA GLY A 44 -2.99 6.05 -15.60
C GLY A 44 -2.02 5.05 -14.96
N PRO A 45 -0.86 4.78 -15.57
CA PRO A 45 0.12 3.86 -14.99
C PRO A 45 0.65 4.41 -13.66
N ARG A 46 0.76 3.54 -12.65
CA ARG A 46 1.48 3.84 -11.41
C ARG A 46 2.99 3.79 -11.63
N GLY A 47 3.71 4.51 -10.77
CA GLY A 47 5.17 4.47 -10.72
C GLY A 47 5.70 3.10 -10.30
N VAL A 48 7.00 2.89 -10.52
CA VAL A 48 7.69 1.68 -10.05
C VAL A 48 7.94 1.79 -8.54
N PRO A 49 7.55 0.81 -7.72
CA PRO A 49 7.85 0.80 -6.29
C PRO A 49 9.36 0.66 -6.04
N GLY A 50 9.93 1.66 -5.37
CA GLY A 50 11.29 1.68 -4.88
C GLY A 50 11.33 1.50 -3.36
N ASN A 51 12.34 0.77 -2.86
CA ASN A 51 12.50 0.57 -1.43
C ASN A 51 13.01 1.84 -0.73
N LEU A 52 12.34 2.23 0.34
CA LEU A 52 12.74 3.30 1.25
C LEU A 52 12.84 2.75 2.68
N ASN A 53 14.02 2.90 3.28
CA ASN A 53 14.23 2.61 4.69
C ASN A 53 13.94 3.86 5.53
N GLN A 54 13.11 3.71 6.54
CA GLN A 54 12.71 4.78 7.44
C GLN A 54 12.99 4.42 8.90
N VAL A 55 13.11 5.46 9.71
CA VAL A 55 13.25 5.35 11.17
C VAL A 55 12.18 6.22 11.79
N ASP A 56 11.35 5.65 12.66
CA ASP A 56 10.30 6.36 13.40
C ASP A 56 10.31 5.88 14.85
N ASP A 57 10.32 6.82 15.80
CA ASP A 57 10.40 6.56 17.25
C ASP A 57 11.49 5.53 17.66
N GLY A 58 12.62 5.52 16.94
CA GLY A 58 13.74 4.58 17.17
C GLY A 58 13.57 3.20 16.54
N ALA A 59 12.40 2.88 15.99
CA ALA A 59 12.15 1.67 15.22
C ALA A 59 12.56 1.87 13.75
N ARG A 60 13.24 0.87 13.18
CA ARG A 60 13.65 0.86 11.77
C ARG A 60 12.71 -0.02 10.96
N TYR A 61 12.24 0.48 9.82
CA TYR A 61 11.31 -0.24 8.96
C TYR A 61 11.53 0.13 7.49
N SER A 62 11.07 -0.73 6.60
CA SER A 62 11.24 -0.57 5.16
C SER A 62 9.88 -0.54 4.49
N VAL A 63 9.61 0.51 3.72
CA VAL A 63 8.39 0.66 2.91
C VAL A 63 8.77 0.83 1.45
N ASP A 64 7.83 0.58 0.56
CA ASP A 64 7.96 0.89 -0.86
C ASP A 64 7.29 2.22 -1.15
N VAL A 65 8.00 3.09 -1.88
CA VAL A 65 7.56 4.40 -2.34
C VAL A 65 7.60 4.44 -3.86
N TRP A 66 6.68 5.16 -4.47
CA TRP A 66 6.66 5.36 -5.91
C TRP A 66 6.10 6.73 -6.23
N GLU A 67 6.47 7.24 -7.40
CA GLU A 67 5.94 8.49 -7.95
C GLU A 67 5.08 8.17 -9.16
N ASN A 68 3.80 8.55 -9.08
CA ASN A 68 2.90 8.38 -10.20
C ASN A 68 3.10 9.49 -11.22
N PRO A 69 3.34 9.17 -12.51
CA PRO A 69 3.51 10.18 -13.56
C PRO A 69 2.24 11.03 -13.77
N CYS A 70 1.07 10.55 -13.34
CA CYS A 70 -0.17 11.32 -13.37
C CYS A 70 -0.24 12.44 -12.31
N GLY A 71 0.70 12.49 -11.37
CA GLY A 71 0.74 13.48 -10.29
C GLY A 71 -0.16 13.17 -9.08
N HIS A 72 -0.98 12.12 -9.14
CA HIS A 72 -1.77 11.68 -7.98
C HIS A 72 -0.92 10.91 -6.97
N VAL A 73 -0.97 11.31 -5.71
CA VAL A 73 -0.24 10.65 -4.62
C VAL A 73 -1.07 9.47 -4.09
N ASP A 74 -0.46 8.29 -4.04
CA ASP A 74 -1.05 7.13 -3.37
C ASP A 74 -0.72 7.18 -1.88
N TYR A 75 -1.72 7.43 -1.04
CA TYR A 75 -1.56 7.33 0.41
C TYR A 75 -1.60 5.86 0.85
N TYR A 76 -0.71 5.46 1.76
CA TYR A 76 -0.67 4.08 2.27
C TYR A 76 -2.01 3.59 2.84
N ALA A 77 -2.76 4.47 3.51
CA ALA A 77 -4.09 4.12 4.01
C ALA A 77 -5.08 3.74 2.90
N ASP A 78 -5.00 4.37 1.73
CA ASP A 78 -5.89 4.06 0.61
C ASP A 78 -5.41 2.84 -0.18
N VAL A 79 -4.10 2.63 -0.26
CA VAL A 79 -3.48 1.40 -0.79
C VAL A 79 -3.91 0.17 0.00
N VAL A 80 -3.91 0.24 1.34
CA VAL A 80 -4.39 -0.85 2.20
C VAL A 80 -5.88 -1.13 1.97
N LYS A 81 -6.71 -0.09 1.84
CA LYS A 81 -8.15 -0.25 1.54
C LYS A 81 -8.38 -0.84 0.15
N GLU A 82 -7.61 -0.42 -0.85
CA GLU A 82 -7.69 -0.97 -2.22
C GLU A 82 -7.40 -2.47 -2.19
N ALA A 83 -6.31 -2.86 -1.51
CA ALA A 83 -5.94 -4.26 -1.37
C ALA A 83 -7.00 -5.09 -0.62
N ALA A 84 -7.57 -4.55 0.47
CA ALA A 84 -8.66 -5.23 1.19
C ALA A 84 -9.86 -5.51 0.26
N ARG A 85 -10.27 -4.52 -0.55
CA ARG A 85 -11.35 -4.70 -1.54
C ARG A 85 -11.00 -5.71 -2.64
N ALA A 86 -9.72 -5.80 -3.02
CA ALA A 86 -9.26 -6.76 -4.01
C ALA A 86 -9.29 -8.20 -3.45
N LEU A 87 -8.95 -8.39 -2.18
CA LEU A 87 -9.03 -9.68 -1.49
C LEU A 87 -10.48 -10.17 -1.36
N ASP A 88 -11.42 -9.31 -0.98
CA ASP A 88 -12.85 -9.65 -0.89
C ASP A 88 -13.40 -10.16 -2.24
N ARG A 89 -12.98 -9.54 -3.34
CA ARG A 89 -13.38 -9.95 -4.70
C ARG A 89 -12.81 -11.31 -5.09
N LYS A 90 -11.56 -11.59 -4.72
CA LYS A 90 -10.92 -12.91 -4.94
C LYS A 90 -11.61 -14.00 -4.09
N GLY A 91 -12.01 -13.69 -2.86
CA GLY A 91 -12.73 -14.60 -1.98
C GLY A 91 -14.17 -14.92 -2.44
N ALA A 92 -14.86 -13.97 -3.06
CA ALA A 92 -16.23 -14.16 -3.56
C ALA A 92 -16.35 -15.00 -4.85
N SER A 93 -15.22 -15.44 -5.42
CA SER A 93 -15.17 -16.28 -6.64
C SER A 93 -14.89 -17.76 -6.36
N SER A 94 -15.05 -18.23 -5.11
CA SER A 94 -14.89 -19.64 -4.71
C SER A 94 -16.21 -20.34 -4.44
#